data_AF-A0A929ZGE2-F1
#
_entry.id   AF-A0A929ZGE2-F1
#
_cell.length_a   1.000
_cell.length_b   1.000
_cell.length_c   1.000
_cell.angle_alpha   90.00
_cell.angle_beta   90.00
_cell.angle_gamma   90.00
#
_symmetry.space_group_name_H-M   'P 1'
#
loop_
_entity.id
_entity.type
_entity.pdbx_description
1 polymer ?
#
loop_
_entity_poly.entity_id
_entity_poly.type
_entity_poly.pdbx_seq_one_letter_code
_entity_poly.pdbx_strand_id
1 'polypeptide(L)'
;NLRESRPVSLSTTEGWLPSGVAMRLLDALSEVKARSFGDLSRRVREAVAQRPGVSALTLIVGPNVTDIEAAHLARLAPIDVPVSIIRIGAEGVRARRDLGRGVLLDCSTLDDLPRIIVAGGLA
;
A
#
# COMPACT_ATOMS: atom_id res chain seq x y z
N ASN A 1 6.03 -8.56 -25.07
CA ASN A 1 5.83 -9.32 -23.82
C ASN A 1 4.85 -8.57 -22.93
N LEU A 2 3.55 -8.84 -23.10
CA LEU A 2 2.57 -8.46 -22.07
C LEU A 2 3.02 -9.20 -20.81
N ARG A 3 3.51 -8.46 -19.80
CA ARG A 3 3.65 -9.00 -18.45
C ARG A 3 2.28 -9.61 -18.10
N GLU A 4 2.25 -10.87 -17.68
CA GLU A 4 1.02 -11.49 -17.17
C GLU A 4 0.36 -10.50 -16.20
N SER A 5 -0.86 -10.08 -16.52
CA SER A 5 -1.63 -9.17 -15.69
C SER A 5 -2.02 -9.93 -14.44
N ARG A 6 -1.23 -9.82 -13.38
CA ARG A 6 -1.58 -10.39 -12.08
C ARG A 6 -2.85 -9.70 -11.59
N PRO A 7 -3.86 -10.45 -11.11
CA PRO A 7 -5.05 -9.84 -10.54
C PRO A 7 -4.64 -9.02 -9.31
N VAL A 8 -4.99 -7.73 -9.31
CA VAL A 8 -4.77 -6.83 -8.18
C VAL A 8 -6.07 -6.75 -7.39
N SER A 9 -5.99 -6.81 -6.07
CA SER A 9 -7.12 -6.49 -5.18
C SER A 9 -6.80 -5.20 -4.44
N LEU A 10 -7.75 -4.27 -4.39
CA LEU A 10 -7.55 -2.97 -3.74
C LEU A 10 -8.60 -2.75 -2.65
N SER A 11 -8.13 -2.27 -1.51
CA SER A 11 -8.93 -2.03 -0.31
C SER A 11 -8.62 -0.63 0.21
N THR A 12 -9.67 0.10 0.60
CA THR A 12 -9.59 1.40 1.26
C THR A 12 -10.09 1.28 2.70
N THR A 13 -10.15 2.41 3.41
CA THR A 13 -10.78 2.50 4.73
C THR A 13 -12.29 2.23 4.72
N GLU A 14 -12.95 2.32 3.56
CA GLU A 14 -14.39 2.07 3.41
C GLU A 14 -14.71 0.63 2.99
N GLY A 15 -13.77 -0.08 2.37
CA GLY A 15 -14.00 -1.48 1.98
C GLY A 15 -13.10 -1.95 0.84
N TRP A 16 -13.47 -3.06 0.21
CA TRP A 16 -12.82 -3.55 -1.01
C TRP A 16 -13.42 -2.89 -2.24
N LEU A 17 -12.57 -2.52 -3.20
CA LEU A 17 -13.01 -1.95 -4.48
C LEU A 17 -13.06 -3.02 -5.58
N PRO A 18 -13.99 -2.89 -6.54
CA PRO A 18 -14.04 -3.75 -7.71
C PRO A 18 -12.80 -3.53 -8.58
N SER A 19 -11.90 -4.51 -8.64
CA SER A 19 -10.57 -4.37 -9.25
C SER A 19 -10.37 -5.20 -10.52
N GLY A 20 -11.37 -5.99 -10.91
CA GLY A 20 -11.35 -6.80 -12.14
C GLY A 20 -11.66 -6.02 -13.42
N VAL A 21 -12.17 -4.79 -13.32
CA VAL A 21 -12.50 -3.92 -14.46
C VAL A 21 -12.02 -2.50 -14.17
N ALA A 22 -11.11 -1.98 -15.00
CA ALA A 22 -10.44 -0.70 -14.76
C ALA A 22 -11.41 0.48 -14.57
N MET A 23 -12.41 0.62 -15.44
CA MET A 23 -13.40 1.71 -15.32
C MET A 23 -14.18 1.65 -14.01
N ARG A 24 -14.64 0.46 -13.60
CA ARG A 24 -15.37 0.29 -12.34
C ARG A 24 -14.51 0.60 -11.13
N LEU A 25 -13.21 0.30 -11.20
CA LEU A 25 -12.26 0.68 -10.16
C LEU A 25 -12.13 2.20 -10.05
N LEU A 26 -12.00 2.89 -11.19
CA LEU A 26 -11.89 4.35 -11.22
C LEU A 26 -13.16 5.04 -10.71
N ASP A 27 -14.34 4.56 -11.13
CA ASP A 27 -15.62 5.04 -10.63
C ASP A 27 -15.70 4.87 -9.10
N ALA A 28 -15.40 3.68 -8.61
CA ALA A 28 -15.42 3.39 -7.17
C ALA A 28 -14.39 4.25 -6.40
N LEU A 29 -13.20 4.48 -6.96
CA LEU A 29 -12.18 5.35 -6.36
C LEU A 29 -12.65 6.81 -6.27
N SER A 30 -13.42 7.30 -7.25
CA SER A 30 -13.94 8.67 -7.23
C SER A 30 -14.92 8.93 -6.08
N GLU A 31 -15.57 7.87 -5.58
CA GLU A 31 -16.54 7.94 -4.49
C GLU A 31 -15.90 7.79 -3.09
N VAL A 32 -14.66 7.28 -3.02
CA VAL A 32 -13.95 7.05 -1.76
C VAL A 32 -13.64 8.39 -1.10
N LYS A 33 -14.15 8.58 0.11
CA LYS A 33 -13.87 9.78 0.91
C LYS A 33 -12.72 9.52 1.87
N ALA A 34 -11.83 10.52 1.98
CA ALA A 34 -10.83 10.52 3.04
C ALA A 34 -11.54 10.58 4.40
N ARG A 35 -11.33 9.57 5.24
CA ARG A 35 -11.80 9.56 6.63
C ARG A 35 -10.63 9.33 7.57
N SER A 36 -10.66 10.02 8.71
CA SER A 36 -9.86 9.63 9.87
C SER A 36 -10.24 8.20 10.26
N PHE A 37 -9.29 7.28 10.21
CA PHE A 37 -9.50 5.88 10.57
C PHE A 37 -8.75 5.56 11.86
N GLY A 38 -9.46 4.97 12.82
CA GLY A 38 -8.95 4.80 14.19
C GLY A 38 -7.94 3.67 14.39
N ASP A 39 -7.92 2.63 13.54
CA ASP A 39 -6.99 1.50 13.70
C ASP A 39 -6.55 0.89 12.36
N LEU A 40 -5.57 1.53 11.72
CA LEU A 40 -4.98 1.05 10.46
C LEU A 40 -4.49 -0.40 10.55
N SER A 41 -3.93 -0.81 11.70
CA SER A 41 -3.44 -2.17 11.91
C SER A 41 -4.57 -3.20 11.86
N ARG A 42 -5.73 -2.90 12.45
CA ARG A 42 -6.92 -3.75 12.32
C ARG A 42 -7.36 -3.87 10.86
N ARG A 43 -7.42 -2.77 10.11
CA ARG A 43 -7.82 -2.81 8.69
C ARG A 43 -6.88 -3.67 7.85
N VAL A 44 -5.57 -3.55 8.07
CA VAL A 44 -4.56 -4.37 7.37
C VAL A 44 -4.72 -5.85 7.72
N ARG A 45 -4.87 -6.20 9.01
CA ARG A 45 -5.12 -7.60 9.42
C ARG A 45 -6.37 -8.18 8.75
N GLU A 46 -7.48 -7.44 8.77
CA GLU A 46 -8.73 -7.86 8.13
C GLU A 46 -8.56 -8.04 6.62
N ALA A 47 -7.87 -7.11 5.95
CA ALA A 47 -7.64 -7.20 4.50
C ALA A 47 -6.77 -8.42 4.14
N VAL A 48 -5.71 -8.68 4.88
CA VAL A 48 -4.84 -9.86 4.69
C VAL A 48 -5.63 -11.15 4.93
N ALA A 49 -6.42 -11.22 6.00
CA ALA A 49 -7.22 -12.41 6.33
C ALA A 49 -8.29 -12.73 5.27
N GLN A 50 -8.88 -11.70 4.65
CA GLN A 50 -9.89 -11.86 3.59
C GLN A 50 -9.31 -12.24 2.23
N ARG A 51 -7.98 -12.15 2.06
CA ARG A 51 -7.27 -12.52 0.82
C ARG A 51 -6.14 -13.50 1.14
N PRO A 52 -6.47 -14.75 1.53
CA PRO A 52 -5.44 -15.78 1.66
C PRO A 52 -4.79 -16.01 0.29
N GLY A 53 -3.46 -15.98 0.21
CA GLY A 53 -2.71 -16.18 -1.03
C GLY A 53 -2.32 -14.92 -1.80
N VAL A 54 -2.39 -13.73 -1.18
CA VAL A 54 -1.73 -12.54 -1.76
C VAL A 54 -0.24 -12.82 -1.95
N SER A 55 0.31 -12.47 -3.12
CA SER A 55 1.73 -12.68 -3.43
C SER A 55 2.61 -11.45 -3.13
N ALA A 56 1.99 -10.32 -2.82
CA ALA A 56 2.64 -9.08 -2.40
C ALA A 56 1.60 -8.20 -1.70
N LEU A 57 2.03 -7.38 -0.75
CA LEU A 57 1.19 -6.38 -0.09
C LEU A 57 1.80 -4.99 -0.29
N THR A 58 1.02 -4.06 -0.84
CA THR A 58 1.39 -2.64 -0.88
C THR A 58 0.46 -1.84 0.01
N LEU A 59 1.01 -1.08 0.95
CA LEU A 59 0.27 -0.21 1.85
C LEU A 59 0.54 1.25 1.49
N ILE A 60 -0.52 2.01 1.23
CA ILE A 60 -0.44 3.46 1.07
C ILE A 60 -0.88 4.10 2.38
N VAL A 61 -0.01 4.88 3.00
CA VAL A 61 -0.24 5.46 4.32
C VAL A 61 -0.06 6.98 4.32
N GLY A 62 -0.71 7.65 5.27
CA GLY A 62 -0.61 9.10 5.45
C GLY A 62 0.73 9.52 6.09
N PRO A 63 1.04 10.83 6.07
CA PRO A 63 2.35 11.35 6.45
C PRO A 63 2.68 11.16 7.94
N ASN A 64 1.65 11.02 8.77
CA ASN A 64 1.79 10.88 10.22
C ASN A 64 2.15 9.45 10.66
N VAL A 65 2.17 8.48 9.75
CA VAL A 65 2.60 7.11 10.09
C VAL A 65 4.10 7.10 10.32
N THR A 66 4.51 6.82 11.55
CA THR A 66 5.90 6.72 11.96
C THR A 66 6.59 5.47 11.38
N ASP A 67 7.91 5.45 11.40
CA ASP A 67 8.69 4.29 10.96
C ASP A 67 8.41 3.04 11.80
N ILE A 68 8.16 3.23 13.10
CA ILE A 68 7.80 2.15 14.03
C ILE A 68 6.43 1.58 13.68
N GLU A 69 5.44 2.43 13.42
CA GLU A 69 4.11 1.99 12.97
C GLU A 69 4.19 1.30 11.61
N ALA A 70 4.96 1.83 10.65
CA ALA A 70 5.19 1.19 9.36
C ALA A 70 5.83 -0.21 9.53
N ALA A 71 6.85 -0.34 10.38
CA ALA A 71 7.46 -1.63 10.69
C ALA A 71 6.47 -2.59 11.37
N HIS A 72 5.56 -2.08 12.20
CA HIS A 72 4.49 -2.87 12.80
C HIS A 72 3.51 -3.37 11.74
N LEU A 73 3.07 -2.49 10.82
CA LEU A 73 2.15 -2.84 9.73
C LEU A 73 2.76 -3.91 8.80
N ALA A 74 4.06 -3.82 8.49
CA ALA A 74 4.76 -4.79 7.67
C ALA A 74 4.74 -6.21 8.27
N ARG A 75 4.70 -6.33 9.60
CA ARG A 75 4.63 -7.61 10.31
C ARG A 75 3.25 -8.27 10.28
N LEU A 76 2.21 -7.56 9.82
CA LEU A 76 0.86 -8.09 9.73
C LEU A 76 0.65 -8.97 8.48
N ALA A 77 1.54 -8.85 7.49
CA ALA A 77 1.54 -9.73 6.33
C ALA A 77 2.11 -11.12 6.66
N PRO A 78 1.72 -12.17 5.93
CA PRO A 78 2.34 -13.49 6.05
C PRO A 78 3.85 -13.45 5.81
N ILE A 79 4.57 -14.45 6.33
CA ILE A 79 6.04 -14.38 6.44
C ILE A 79 6.74 -14.30 5.07
N ASP A 80 6.12 -14.92 4.08
CA ASP A 80 6.54 -15.11 2.69
C ASP A 80 6.02 -14.03 1.74
N VAL A 81 5.21 -13.09 2.22
CA VAL A 81 4.63 -12.02 1.41
C VAL A 81 5.49 -10.77 1.51
N PRO A 82 6.10 -10.29 0.40
CA PRO A 82 6.83 -9.03 0.39
C PRO A 82 5.88 -7.87 0.67
N VAL A 83 6.33 -6.93 1.51
CA VAL A 83 5.56 -5.73 1.88
C VAL A 83 6.28 -4.48 1.43
N SER A 84 5.57 -3.65 0.65
CA SER A 84 5.99 -2.29 0.32
C SER A 84 5.05 -1.29 0.96
N ILE A 85 5.59 -0.30 1.65
CA ILE A 85 4.83 0.78 2.28
C ILE A 85 5.22 2.09 1.62
N ILE A 86 4.24 2.83 1.12
CA ILE A 86 4.42 4.15 0.55
C ILE A 86 3.74 5.16 1.47
N ARG A 87 4.55 6.03 2.08
CA ARG A 87 4.07 7.13 2.92
C ARG A 87 3.97 8.40 2.09
N ILE A 88 2.74 8.87 1.90
CA ILE A 88 2.43 10.03 1.05
C ILE A 88 2.43 11.31 1.88
N GLY A 89 3.03 12.38 1.36
CA GLY A 89 3.04 13.71 1.98
C GLY A 89 4.05 13.86 3.11
N ALA A 90 5.01 12.94 3.24
CA ALA A 90 6.10 13.07 4.20
C ALA A 90 7.01 14.24 3.77
N GLU A 91 7.18 15.22 4.66
CA GLU A 91 8.12 16.31 4.47
C GLU A 91 9.55 15.77 4.64
N GLY A 92 10.34 15.80 3.57
CA GLY A 92 11.74 15.37 3.62
C GLY A 92 12.26 14.75 2.32
N VAL A 93 13.57 14.50 2.32
CA VAL A 93 14.26 13.85 1.20
C VAL A 93 13.75 12.43 1.04
N ARG A 94 13.42 12.05 -0.20
CA ARG A 94 13.06 10.68 -0.59
C ARG A 94 14.04 9.68 0.02
N ALA A 95 13.56 8.85 0.94
CA ALA A 95 14.37 7.83 1.59
C ALA A 95 13.68 6.47 1.49
N ARG A 96 14.33 5.51 0.83
CA ARG A 96 13.98 4.09 0.94
C ARG A 96 14.59 3.58 2.24
N ARG A 97 13.77 3.01 3.11
CA ARG A 97 14.19 2.42 4.38
C ARG A 97 13.78 0.96 4.44
N ASP A 98 14.69 0.12 4.91
CA ASP A 98 14.41 -1.28 5.20
C ASP A 98 13.78 -1.39 6.60
N LEU A 99 12.64 -2.06 6.69
CA LEU A 99 11.92 -2.32 7.94
C LEU A 99 12.15 -3.76 8.46
N GLY A 100 13.02 -4.53 7.80
CA GLY A 100 13.31 -5.95 8.03
C GLY A 100 12.23 -6.90 7.50
N ARG A 101 10.95 -6.49 7.55
CA ARG A 101 9.78 -7.24 7.04
C ARG A 101 9.10 -6.59 5.84
N GLY A 102 9.74 -5.57 5.28
CA GLY A 102 9.23 -4.78 4.17
C GLY A 102 10.06 -3.53 3.96
N VAL A 103 9.68 -2.71 2.99
CA VAL A 103 10.36 -1.45 2.68
C VAL A 103 9.41 -0.28 2.88
N LEU A 104 9.92 0.82 3.40
CA LEU A 104 9.22 2.10 3.50
C LEU A 104 9.79 3.07 2.49
N LEU A 105 8.89 3.71 1.74
CA LEU A 105 9.18 4.69 0.71
C LEU A 105 8.47 5.98 1.06
N ASP A 106 9.22 7.05 1.28
CA ASP A 106 8.65 8.40 1.38
C ASP A 106 8.38 8.97 -0.01
N CYS A 107 7.17 9.46 -0.19
CA CYS A 107 6.68 10.07 -1.41
C CYS A 107 6.13 11.44 -1.03
N SER A 108 6.91 12.49 -1.29
CA SER A 108 6.56 13.86 -0.90
C SER A 108 5.35 14.34 -1.69
N THR A 109 5.34 14.11 -3.01
CA THR A 109 4.21 14.40 -3.90
C THR A 109 3.88 13.20 -4.79
N LEU A 110 2.68 13.18 -5.40
CA LEU A 110 2.30 12.11 -6.33
C LEU A 110 3.20 12.04 -7.57
N ASP A 111 3.81 13.16 -7.98
CA ASP A 111 4.77 13.22 -9.09
C ASP A 111 6.04 12.40 -8.82
N ASP A 112 6.27 12.04 -7.56
CA ASP A 112 7.41 11.24 -7.15
C ASP A 112 7.21 9.74 -7.41
N LEU A 113 5.95 9.27 -7.49
CA LEU A 113 5.58 7.86 -7.62
C LEU A 113 6.21 7.15 -8.81
N PRO A 114 6.19 7.69 -10.05
CA PRO A 114 6.78 7.00 -11.20
C PRO A 114 8.26 6.67 -10.98
N ARG A 115 9.00 7.59 -10.35
CA ARG A 115 10.43 7.39 -10.05
C ARG A 115 10.64 6.35 -8.96
N ILE A 116 9.77 6.30 -7.96
CA ILE A 116 9.80 5.30 -6.88
C ILE A 116 9.56 3.90 -7.45
N ILE A 117 8.58 3.76 -8.36
CA ILE A 117 8.24 2.48 -8.99
C ILE A 117 9.38 2.00 -9.91
N VAL A 118 9.94 2.90 -10.73
CA VAL A 118 11.02 2.57 -11.67
C VAL A 118 12.32 2.18 -10.95
N ALA A 119 12.60 2.75 -9.77
CA ALA A 119 13.79 2.42 -8.99
C ALA A 119 13.74 1.05 -8.27
N GLY A 120 12.76 0.19 -8.57
CA GLY A 120 12.57 -1.07 -7.86
C GLY A 120 11.99 -0.88 -6.46
N GLY A 121 11.28 0.23 -6.24
CA GLY A 121 10.62 0.56 -4.98
C GLY A 121 9.66 -0.52 -4.49
N LEU A 122 9.01 -1.20 -5.44
CA LEU A 122 8.08 -2.30 -5.24
C LEU A 122 8.77 -3.58 -5.72
N ALA A 123 9.41 -4.30 -4.79
CA ALA A 123 10.04 -5.60 -5.05
C ALA A 123 9.59 -6.58 -3.97
#